data_AF-A0A6P0URF5-F1
#
_entry.id   AF-A0A6P0URF5-F1
#
_cell.length_a   1.000
_cell.length_b   1.000
_cell.length_c   1.000
_cell.angle_alpha   90.00
_cell.angle_beta   90.00
_cell.angle_gamma   90.00
#
_symmetry.space_group_name_H-M   'P 1'
#
loop_
_entity.id
_entity.type
_entity.pdbx_description
1 polymer ?
#
loop_
_entity_poly.entity_id
_entity_poly.type
_entity_poly.pdbx_seq_one_letter_code
_entity_poly.pdbx_strand_id
1 'polypeptide(L)'
;MVGKLLSDAFKKAKKQSGNSSDHGVAKYLADIMTDDFKSPITTKSMTRYFKGEQSPKKDLRDALAKYLEYENYEDFVLKNSKKGSLKFSKKGIRALILSIVVLVAYFVYSQLINFGKSYMHWIDDHYEEVAAKDTLGKIGVKELDKKLLQEFKKIKVCDTTTFFIEGKPIIWYFKSNNEYEYFTAPGLHPVNGKTLKVVSTEHARIVHDEVKCE
;
A
#
# COMPACT_ATOMS: atom_id res chain seq x y z
N MET A 1 2.32 3.05 -38.53
CA MET A 1 3.49 2.22 -38.16
C MET A 1 3.70 1.04 -39.10
N VAL A 2 2.67 0.22 -39.40
CA VAL A 2 2.78 -0.90 -40.37
C VAL A 2 3.34 -0.47 -41.74
N GLY A 3 2.89 0.65 -42.30
CA GLY A 3 3.44 1.16 -43.57
C GLY A 3 4.93 1.49 -43.51
N LYS A 4 5.43 1.99 -42.37
CA LYS A 4 6.86 2.26 -42.16
C LYS A 4 7.65 0.94 -42.09
N LEU A 5 7.15 -0.04 -41.36
CA LEU A 5 7.74 -1.39 -41.30
C LEU A 5 7.91 -1.98 -42.70
N LEU A 6 6.86 -1.92 -43.52
CA LEU A 6 6.88 -2.43 -44.89
C LEU A 6 7.84 -1.64 -45.78
N SER A 7 7.87 -0.31 -45.66
CA SER A 7 8.79 0.55 -46.42
C SER A 7 10.25 0.25 -46.08
N ASP A 8 10.58 0.13 -44.79
CA ASP A 8 11.94 -0.17 -44.31
C ASP A 8 12.37 -1.58 -44.75
N ALA A 9 11.48 -2.57 -44.66
CA ALA A 9 11.72 -3.93 -45.12
C ALA A 9 11.97 -3.99 -46.63
N PHE A 10 11.14 -3.33 -47.44
CA PHE A 10 11.33 -3.25 -48.89
C PHE A 10 12.61 -2.52 -49.26
N LYS A 11 13.00 -1.48 -48.52
CA LYS A 11 14.26 -0.77 -48.75
C LYS A 11 15.48 -1.67 -48.48
N LYS A 12 15.48 -2.43 -47.38
CA LYS A 12 16.54 -3.41 -47.07
C LYS A 12 16.59 -4.51 -48.15
N ALA A 13 15.43 -5.06 -48.53
CA ALA A 13 15.31 -6.09 -49.56
C ALA A 13 15.76 -5.62 -50.95
N LYS A 14 15.43 -4.38 -51.32
CA LYS A 14 15.89 -3.76 -52.57
C LYS A 14 17.42 -3.68 -52.64
N LYS A 15 18.06 -3.31 -51.52
CA LYS A 15 19.53 -3.25 -51.42
C LYS A 15 20.18 -4.63 -51.50
N GLN A 16 19.59 -5.64 -50.88
CA GLN A 16 20.15 -7.01 -50.84
C GLN A 16 19.94 -7.78 -52.14
N SER A 17 18.77 -7.65 -52.77
CA SER A 17 18.44 -8.38 -53.99
C SER A 17 18.97 -7.73 -55.28
N GLY A 18 19.32 -6.44 -55.25
CA GLY A 18 19.67 -5.67 -56.44
C GLY A 18 18.49 -5.41 -57.40
N ASN A 19 17.29 -5.86 -57.06
CA ASN A 19 16.10 -5.69 -57.91
C ASN A 19 15.60 -4.25 -57.89
N SER A 20 15.29 -3.70 -59.05
CA SER A 20 14.72 -2.35 -59.17
C SER A 20 13.19 -2.33 -59.16
N SER A 21 12.53 -3.45 -59.48
CA SER A 21 11.07 -3.56 -59.59
C SER A 21 10.42 -3.95 -58.26
N ASP A 22 9.28 -3.35 -57.94
CA ASP A 22 8.52 -3.65 -56.72
C ASP A 22 8.12 -5.13 -56.65
N HIS A 23 7.77 -5.74 -57.78
CA HIS A 23 7.44 -7.17 -57.83
C HIS A 23 8.65 -8.06 -57.55
N GLY A 24 9.83 -7.72 -58.08
CA GLY A 24 11.07 -8.46 -57.82
C GLY A 24 11.49 -8.37 -56.35
N VAL A 25 11.39 -7.18 -55.75
CA VAL A 25 11.65 -6.97 -54.31
C VAL A 25 10.62 -7.73 -53.46
N ALA A 26 9.34 -7.68 -53.83
CA ALA A 26 8.28 -8.41 -53.14
C ALA A 26 8.48 -9.94 -53.22
N LYS A 27 8.99 -10.45 -54.35
CA LYS A 27 9.29 -11.87 -54.51
C LYS A 27 10.43 -12.28 -53.58
N TYR A 28 11.55 -11.56 -53.65
CA TYR A 28 12.70 -11.80 -52.79
C TYR A 28 12.32 -11.78 -51.29
N LEU A 29 11.54 -10.79 -50.88
CA LEU A 29 11.09 -10.69 -49.50
C LEU A 29 10.11 -11.83 -49.12
N ALA A 30 9.23 -12.25 -50.04
CA ALA A 30 8.32 -13.37 -49.80
C ALA A 30 9.07 -14.71 -49.65
N ASP A 31 10.10 -14.92 -50.47
CA ASP A 31 10.98 -16.10 -50.39
C ASP A 31 11.69 -16.13 -49.03
N ILE A 32 12.33 -15.02 -48.60
CA ILE A 32 12.96 -14.92 -47.27
C ILE A 32 11.97 -15.14 -46.13
N MET A 33 10.77 -14.56 -46.19
CA MET A 33 9.77 -14.76 -45.14
C MET A 33 9.36 -16.23 -45.02
N THR A 34 9.33 -16.95 -46.14
CA THR A 34 8.96 -18.37 -46.19
C THR A 34 10.11 -19.26 -45.71
N ASP A 35 11.32 -19.03 -46.21
CA ASP A 35 12.48 -19.90 -46.01
C ASP A 35 13.15 -19.67 -44.64
N ASP A 36 13.42 -18.41 -44.30
CA ASP A 36 14.21 -18.07 -43.11
C ASP A 36 13.32 -17.85 -41.88
N PHE A 37 12.17 -17.21 -42.07
CA PHE A 37 11.28 -16.80 -40.98
C PHE A 37 10.07 -17.71 -40.77
N LYS A 38 9.96 -18.79 -41.57
CA LYS A 38 8.87 -19.79 -41.49
C LYS A 38 7.47 -19.16 -41.48
N SER A 39 7.30 -18.07 -42.21
CA SER A 39 6.05 -17.32 -42.36
C SER A 39 5.65 -17.30 -43.85
N PRO A 40 5.06 -18.40 -44.37
CA PRO A 40 4.79 -18.54 -45.79
C PRO A 40 3.89 -17.42 -46.33
N ILE A 41 4.34 -16.78 -47.40
CA ILE A 41 3.59 -15.72 -48.06
C ILE A 41 3.86 -15.72 -49.57
N THR A 42 2.82 -15.42 -50.35
CA THR A 42 2.96 -15.26 -51.79
C THR A 42 3.47 -13.86 -52.15
N THR A 43 4.21 -13.76 -53.25
CA THR A 43 4.62 -12.47 -53.84
C THR A 43 3.45 -11.53 -54.06
N LYS A 44 2.28 -12.05 -54.47
CA LYS A 44 1.07 -11.26 -54.68
C LYS A 44 0.61 -10.61 -53.37
N SER A 45 0.52 -11.37 -52.28
CA SER A 45 0.16 -10.83 -50.97
C SER A 45 1.19 -9.80 -50.47
N MET A 46 2.49 -10.08 -50.62
CA MET A 46 3.56 -9.15 -50.24
C MET A 46 3.46 -7.82 -51.01
N THR A 47 3.16 -7.88 -52.30
CA THR A 47 2.94 -6.69 -53.14
C THR A 47 1.72 -5.88 -52.67
N ARG A 48 0.60 -6.54 -52.37
CA ARG A 48 -0.62 -5.89 -51.87
C ARG A 48 -0.40 -5.19 -50.54
N TYR A 49 0.38 -5.80 -49.65
CA TYR A 49 0.75 -5.19 -48.37
C TYR A 49 1.58 -3.93 -48.57
N PHE A 50 2.60 -3.98 -49.42
CA PHE A 50 3.44 -2.82 -49.72
C PHE A 50 2.64 -1.66 -50.33
N LYS A 51 1.70 -1.96 -51.23
CA LYS A 51 0.78 -0.96 -51.82
C LYS A 51 -0.27 -0.42 -50.84
N GLY A 52 -0.38 -0.98 -49.64
CA GLY A 52 -1.37 -0.59 -48.64
C GLY A 52 -2.80 -1.07 -48.93
N GLU A 53 -2.99 -1.99 -49.88
CA GLU A 53 -4.30 -2.56 -50.22
C GLU A 53 -4.83 -3.51 -49.13
N GLN A 54 -3.91 -4.09 -48.35
CA GLN A 54 -4.24 -4.98 -47.25
C GLN A 54 -3.19 -4.84 -46.14
N SER A 55 -3.55 -5.19 -44.90
CA SER A 55 -2.58 -5.24 -43.81
C SER A 55 -2.06 -6.67 -43.58
N PRO A 56 -0.75 -6.85 -43.33
CA PRO A 56 -0.18 -8.12 -42.92
C PRO A 56 -0.75 -8.60 -41.57
N LYS A 57 -0.85 -9.92 -41.40
CA LYS A 57 -1.18 -10.58 -40.12
C LYS A 57 -0.07 -10.36 -39.09
N LYS A 58 -0.38 -10.59 -37.80
CA LYS A 58 0.56 -10.40 -36.69
C LYS A 58 1.90 -11.14 -36.92
N ASP A 59 1.84 -12.43 -37.22
CA ASP A 59 3.04 -13.27 -37.38
C ASP A 59 3.99 -12.72 -38.46
N LEU A 60 3.43 -12.26 -39.57
CA LEU A 60 4.21 -11.65 -40.64
C LEU A 60 4.78 -10.28 -40.24
N ARG A 61 4.07 -9.47 -39.44
CA ARG A 61 4.63 -8.22 -38.91
C ARG A 61 5.82 -8.50 -38.00
N ASP A 62 5.73 -9.54 -37.17
CA ASP A 62 6.80 -9.96 -36.29
C ASP A 62 7.99 -10.50 -37.09
N ALA A 63 7.76 -11.29 -38.13
CA ALA A 63 8.80 -11.77 -39.05
C ALA A 63 9.50 -10.61 -39.78
N LEU A 64 8.75 -9.65 -40.32
CA LEU A 64 9.30 -8.47 -40.98
C LEU A 64 10.11 -7.58 -40.01
N ALA A 65 9.66 -7.46 -38.77
CA ALA A 65 10.41 -6.75 -37.74
C ALA A 65 11.74 -7.45 -37.40
N LYS A 66 11.72 -8.78 -37.28
CA LYS A 66 12.94 -9.59 -37.09
C LYS A 66 13.91 -9.48 -38.26
N TYR A 67 13.41 -9.48 -39.50
CA TYR A 67 14.22 -9.22 -40.69
C TYR A 67 14.91 -7.85 -40.65
N LEU A 68 14.27 -6.87 -40.00
CA LEU A 68 14.83 -5.53 -39.74
C LEU A 68 15.67 -5.44 -38.46
N GLU A 69 16.02 -6.57 -37.83
CA GLU A 69 16.83 -6.66 -36.60
C GLU A 69 16.14 -6.09 -35.35
N TYR A 70 14.81 -6.18 -35.30
CA TYR A 70 14.01 -5.93 -34.09
C TYR A 70 13.53 -7.25 -33.47
N GLU A 71 13.19 -7.27 -32.19
CA GLU A 71 12.75 -8.52 -31.54
C GLU A 71 11.39 -9.01 -32.08
N ASN A 72 10.47 -8.07 -32.33
CA ASN A 72 9.14 -8.30 -32.86
C ASN A 72 8.53 -6.95 -33.34
N TYR A 73 7.27 -6.98 -33.81
CA TYR A 73 6.61 -5.77 -34.28
C TYR A 73 6.41 -4.72 -33.19
N GLU A 74 6.19 -5.12 -31.94
CA GLU A 74 6.05 -4.19 -30.81
C GLU A 74 7.36 -3.45 -30.53
N ASP A 75 8.49 -4.15 -30.52
CA ASP A 75 9.82 -3.54 -30.38
C ASP A 75 10.11 -2.54 -31.51
N PHE A 76 9.77 -2.89 -32.75
CA PHE A 76 9.83 -1.97 -33.88
C PHE A 76 8.99 -0.71 -33.63
N VAL A 77 7.75 -0.87 -33.17
CA VAL A 77 6.86 0.26 -32.87
C VAL A 77 7.43 1.12 -31.74
N LEU A 78 7.96 0.53 -30.66
CA LEU A 78 8.50 1.27 -29.53
C LEU A 78 9.73 2.10 -29.92
N LYS A 79 10.68 1.51 -30.65
CA LYS A 79 11.90 2.19 -31.10
C LYS A 79 11.64 3.25 -32.19
N ASN A 80 10.58 3.08 -32.98
CA ASN A 80 10.24 3.99 -34.08
C ASN A 80 9.07 4.93 -33.76
N SER A 81 8.41 4.77 -32.63
CA SER A 81 7.44 5.72 -32.11
C SER A 81 8.19 6.98 -31.74
N LYS A 82 7.78 8.12 -32.32
CA LYS A 82 8.21 9.41 -31.77
C LYS A 82 7.73 9.41 -30.33
N LYS A 83 8.65 9.34 -29.35
CA LYS A 83 8.31 9.59 -27.94
C LYS A 83 7.45 10.84 -27.97
N GLY A 84 6.18 10.69 -27.59
CA GLY A 84 5.35 11.82 -27.28
C GLY A 84 6.05 12.52 -26.13
N SER A 85 6.91 13.50 -26.43
CA SER A 85 7.25 14.49 -25.44
C SER A 85 5.91 15.10 -25.11
N LEU A 86 5.37 14.76 -23.93
CA LEU A 86 4.25 15.52 -23.41
C LEU A 86 4.75 16.96 -23.37
N LYS A 87 4.24 17.78 -24.29
CA LYS A 87 4.59 19.20 -24.40
C LYS A 87 3.95 19.91 -23.23
N PHE A 88 4.49 19.72 -22.03
CA PHE A 88 4.08 20.47 -20.87
C PHE A 88 4.65 21.88 -20.99
N SER A 89 3.77 22.88 -20.96
CA SER A 89 4.16 24.27 -20.86
C SER A 89 5.07 24.47 -19.63
N LYS A 90 6.12 25.30 -19.75
CA LYS A 90 7.02 25.64 -18.62
C LYS A 90 6.24 26.12 -17.39
N LYS A 91 5.08 26.76 -17.59
CA LYS A 91 4.17 27.18 -16.50
C LYS A 91 3.46 25.98 -15.85
N GLY A 92 3.03 25.00 -16.65
CA GLY A 92 2.42 23.76 -16.17
C GLY A 92 3.40 22.87 -15.40
N ILE A 93 4.66 22.82 -15.84
CA ILE A 93 5.72 22.09 -15.11
C ILE A 93 5.99 22.74 -13.74
N ARG A 94 6.06 24.09 -13.67
CA ARG A 94 6.21 24.81 -12.39
C ARG A 94 5.04 24.56 -11.46
N ALA A 95 3.81 24.58 -11.96
CA ALA A 95 2.62 24.26 -11.16
C ALA A 95 2.63 22.82 -10.63
N LEU A 96 3.04 21.85 -11.46
CA LEU A 96 3.17 20.45 -11.07
C LEU A 96 4.24 20.25 -10.00
N ILE A 97 5.40 20.91 -10.14
CA ILE A 97 6.46 20.86 -9.12
C ILE A 97 5.96 21.44 -7.81
N LEU A 98 5.29 22.60 -7.85
CA LEU A 98 4.71 23.22 -6.66
C LEU A 98 3.67 22.32 -6.00
N SER A 99 2.80 21.66 -6.77
CA SER A 99 1.81 20.74 -6.20
C SER A 99 2.47 19.52 -5.55
N ILE A 100 3.53 18.97 -6.15
CA ILE A 100 4.29 17.86 -5.58
C ILE A 100 4.97 18.29 -4.27
N VAL A 101 5.59 19.47 -4.24
CA VAL A 101 6.24 20.00 -3.03
C VAL A 101 5.23 20.14 -1.88
N VAL A 102 4.02 20.65 -2.16
CA VAL A 102 2.96 20.77 -1.14
C VAL A 102 2.53 19.39 -0.62
N LEU A 103 2.36 18.41 -1.51
CA LEU A 103 1.99 17.04 -1.12
C LEU A 103 3.08 16.38 -0.26
N VAL A 104 4.35 16.55 -0.61
CA VAL A 104 5.48 16.04 0.18
C VAL A 104 5.55 16.72 1.53
N ALA A 105 5.38 18.05 1.59
CA ALA A 105 5.36 18.80 2.84
C ALA A 105 4.21 18.34 3.76
N TYR A 106 3.01 18.13 3.22
CA TYR A 106 1.88 17.59 3.96
C TYR A 106 2.15 16.18 4.49
N PHE A 107 2.74 15.31 3.65
CA PHE A 107 3.10 13.95 4.07
C PHE A 107 4.10 13.98 5.23
N VAL A 108 5.18 14.75 5.13
CA VAL A 108 6.16 14.91 6.22
C VAL A 108 5.51 15.48 7.49
N TYR A 109 4.67 16.51 7.36
CA TYR A 109 3.93 17.09 8.49
C TYR A 109 3.06 16.03 9.19
N SER A 110 2.34 15.21 8.42
CA SER A 110 1.50 14.13 8.97
C SER A 110 2.30 13.06 9.73
N GLN A 111 3.54 12.78 9.33
CA GLN A 111 4.42 11.88 10.07
C GLN A 111 4.85 12.52 11.40
N LEU A 112 5.25 13.79 11.38
CA LEU A 112 5.73 14.50 12.58
C LEU A 112 4.65 14.60 13.68
N ILE A 113 3.40 14.89 13.33
CA ILE A 113 2.31 14.97 14.33
C ILE A 113 1.97 13.62 14.97
N ASN A 114 2.23 12.51 14.27
CA ASN A 114 1.95 11.17 14.76
C ASN A 114 3.08 10.62 15.64
N PHE A 115 4.32 11.12 15.49
CA PHE A 115 5.48 10.68 16.28
C PHE A 115 5.44 11.08 17.75
N GLY A 116 4.65 12.10 18.12
CA GLY A 116 4.58 12.60 19.50
C GLY A 116 3.44 12.04 20.36
N LYS A 117 2.56 11.20 19.79
CA LYS A 117 1.41 10.66 20.51
C LYS A 117 1.69 9.25 21.02
N SER A 118 1.97 9.14 22.31
CA SER A 118 1.92 7.87 23.03
C SER A 118 0.50 7.62 23.52
N TYR A 119 0.13 6.35 23.56
CA TYR A 119 -1.16 5.89 24.05
C TYR A 119 -0.93 4.94 25.21
N MET A 120 -1.99 4.63 25.95
CA MET A 120 -1.98 3.59 26.96
C MET A 120 -3.09 2.57 26.69
N HIS A 121 -2.80 1.31 26.96
CA HIS A 121 -3.71 0.19 26.77
C HIS A 121 -3.82 -0.62 28.06
N TRP A 122 -5.04 -1.01 28.42
CA TRP A 122 -5.29 -1.84 29.61
C TRP A 122 -4.92 -3.29 29.33
N ILE A 123 -3.96 -3.82 30.08
CA ILE A 123 -3.47 -5.19 29.97
C ILE A 123 -3.62 -5.84 31.34
N ASP A 124 -4.49 -6.83 31.41
CA ASP A 124 -4.77 -7.68 32.57
C ASP A 124 -5.22 -6.88 33.82
N ASP A 125 -4.28 -6.27 34.53
CA ASP A 125 -4.46 -5.53 35.77
C ASP A 125 -3.92 -4.09 35.75
N HIS A 126 -3.29 -3.59 34.68
CA HIS A 126 -2.78 -2.21 34.64
C HIS A 126 -2.76 -1.61 33.23
N TYR A 127 -2.46 -0.32 33.15
CA TYR A 127 -2.20 0.35 31.86
C TYR A 127 -0.71 0.22 31.48
N GLU A 128 -0.44 -0.12 30.23
CA GLU A 128 0.89 -0.08 29.63
C GLU A 128 0.96 0.96 28.50
N GLU A 129 2.13 1.60 28.34
CA GLU A 129 2.38 2.53 27.25
C GLU A 129 2.52 1.77 25.93
N VAL A 130 1.77 2.21 24.92
CA VAL A 130 1.77 1.64 23.57
C VAL A 130 1.97 2.75 22.54
N ALA A 131 2.76 2.44 21.51
CA ALA A 131 2.96 3.37 20.40
C ALA A 131 1.68 3.48 19.55
N ALA A 132 1.46 4.63 18.92
CA ALA A 132 0.31 4.91 18.04
C ALA A 132 0.09 3.86 16.93
N LYS A 133 1.17 3.28 16.42
CA LYS A 133 1.12 2.21 15.42
C LYS A 133 0.49 0.92 15.96
N ASP A 134 0.64 0.67 17.26
CA ASP A 134 0.25 -0.56 17.94
C ASP A 134 -1.15 -0.45 18.57
N THR A 135 -1.85 0.67 18.37
CA THR A 135 -3.23 0.89 18.84
C THR A 135 -4.28 0.42 17.84
N LEU A 136 -3.89 0.10 16.60
CA LEU A 136 -4.83 -0.28 15.55
C LEU A 136 -5.51 -1.62 15.91
N GLY A 137 -6.84 -1.61 16.03
CA GLY A 137 -7.64 -2.80 16.36
C GLY A 137 -7.72 -3.14 17.85
N LYS A 138 -7.11 -2.34 18.74
CA LYS A 138 -7.22 -2.51 20.20
C LYS A 138 -8.41 -1.73 20.76
N ILE A 139 -9.22 -2.38 21.60
CA ILE A 139 -10.33 -1.76 22.32
C ILE A 139 -9.80 -1.19 23.65
N GLY A 140 -10.33 -0.05 24.11
CA GLY A 140 -9.94 0.54 25.41
C GLY A 140 -8.60 1.29 25.41
N VAL A 141 -8.09 1.65 24.23
CA VAL A 141 -6.93 2.54 24.08
C VAL A 141 -7.31 3.96 24.51
N LYS A 142 -6.48 4.58 25.34
CA LYS A 142 -6.62 5.98 25.76
C LYS A 142 -5.35 6.76 25.43
N GLU A 143 -5.46 8.08 25.33
CA GLU A 143 -4.28 8.95 25.29
C GLU A 143 -3.45 8.74 26.56
N LEU A 144 -2.12 8.77 26.44
CA LEU A 144 -1.23 8.52 27.56
C LEU A 144 -1.45 9.54 28.68
N ASP A 145 -1.97 9.07 29.80
CA ASP A 145 -2.02 9.80 31.05
C ASP A 145 -1.03 9.13 32.02
N LYS A 146 0.10 9.80 32.27
CA LYS A 146 1.17 9.28 33.15
C LYS A 146 0.67 8.97 34.56
N LYS A 147 -0.32 9.71 35.06
CA LYS A 147 -0.88 9.51 36.38
C LYS A 147 -1.68 8.22 36.42
N LEU A 148 -2.55 8.01 35.44
CA LEU A 148 -3.31 6.76 35.32
C LEU A 148 -2.40 5.56 35.06
N LEU A 149 -1.36 5.72 34.23
CA LEU A 149 -0.38 4.66 33.96
C LEU A 149 0.31 4.15 35.25
N GLN A 150 0.67 5.06 36.16
CA GLN A 150 1.41 4.72 37.38
C GLN A 150 0.49 4.30 38.53
N GLU A 151 -0.63 5.00 38.71
CA GLU A 151 -1.48 4.89 39.90
C GLU A 151 -2.68 3.97 39.71
N PHE A 152 -3.13 3.70 38.48
CA PHE A 152 -4.37 2.96 38.23
C PHE A 152 -4.08 1.48 37.92
N LYS A 153 -4.20 0.64 38.95
CA LYS A 153 -3.99 -0.81 38.89
C LYS A 153 -5.16 -1.55 39.52
N LYS A 154 -5.52 -2.70 38.97
CA LYS A 154 -6.44 -3.67 39.55
C LYS A 154 -5.66 -4.50 40.57
N ILE A 155 -6.25 -4.69 41.74
CA ILE A 155 -5.61 -5.44 42.82
C ILE A 155 -6.54 -6.52 43.34
N LYS A 156 -5.96 -7.59 43.86
CA LYS A 156 -6.67 -8.55 44.71
C LYS A 156 -6.60 -8.03 46.14
N VAL A 157 -7.73 -8.04 46.83
CA VAL A 157 -7.84 -7.60 48.22
C VAL A 157 -8.11 -8.80 49.12
N CYS A 158 -7.66 -8.72 50.36
CA CYS A 158 -7.89 -9.68 51.42
C CYS A 158 -7.85 -8.99 52.80
N ASP A 159 -7.92 -9.78 53.87
CA ASP A 159 -7.99 -9.36 55.27
C ASP A 159 -6.82 -8.52 55.78
N THR A 160 -5.70 -8.50 55.07
CA THR A 160 -4.55 -7.62 55.39
C THR A 160 -4.49 -6.34 54.54
N THR A 161 -5.42 -6.15 53.60
CA THR A 161 -5.39 -5.02 52.67
C THR A 161 -5.71 -3.70 53.36
N THR A 162 -4.89 -2.68 53.15
CA THR A 162 -5.16 -1.33 53.67
C THR A 162 -6.12 -0.58 52.75
N PHE A 163 -7.33 -0.30 53.22
CA PHE A 163 -8.34 0.46 52.47
C PHE A 163 -8.30 1.98 52.73
N PHE A 164 -7.74 2.40 53.87
CA PHE A 164 -7.73 3.80 54.32
C PHE A 164 -6.36 4.20 54.86
N ILE A 165 -5.88 5.38 54.46
CA ILE A 165 -4.71 6.05 55.05
C ILE A 165 -5.18 7.40 55.57
N GLU A 166 -4.93 7.70 56.84
CA GLU A 166 -5.38 8.95 57.51
C GLU A 166 -6.90 9.21 57.36
N GLY A 167 -7.71 8.15 57.37
CA GLY A 167 -9.16 8.22 57.21
C GLY A 167 -9.63 8.49 55.77
N LYS A 168 -8.73 8.59 54.80
CA LYS A 168 -9.06 8.75 53.38
C LYS A 168 -9.05 7.40 52.67
N PRO A 169 -10.08 7.07 51.88
CA PRO A 169 -10.10 5.84 51.10
C PRO A 169 -9.03 5.91 50.00
N ILE A 170 -8.26 4.84 49.87
CA ILE A 170 -7.23 4.68 48.84
C ILE A 170 -7.56 3.57 47.83
N ILE A 171 -8.69 2.89 48.02
CA ILE A 171 -9.18 1.83 47.13
C ILE A 171 -10.57 2.19 46.59
N TRP A 172 -10.76 1.90 45.32
CA TRP A 172 -12.03 1.99 44.61
C TRP A 172 -12.45 0.61 44.13
N TYR A 173 -13.74 0.41 43.90
CA TYR A 173 -14.26 -0.87 43.46
C TYR A 173 -15.35 -0.75 42.39
N PHE A 174 -15.51 -1.84 41.63
CA PHE A 174 -16.62 -2.04 40.71
C PHE A 174 -17.30 -3.37 41.01
N LYS A 175 -18.63 -3.38 41.10
CA LYS A 175 -19.43 -4.60 41.32
C LYS A 175 -20.08 -5.02 40.01
N SER A 176 -19.82 -6.24 39.57
CA SER A 176 -20.42 -6.87 38.39
C SER A 176 -20.83 -8.31 38.72
N ASN A 177 -22.09 -8.68 38.50
CA ASN A 177 -22.57 -10.06 38.69
C ASN A 177 -22.15 -10.71 40.03
N ASN A 178 -22.25 -9.97 41.14
CA ASN A 178 -21.82 -10.36 42.49
C ASN A 178 -20.30 -10.50 42.72
N GLU A 179 -19.47 -10.24 41.72
CA GLU A 179 -18.03 -10.13 41.88
C GLU A 179 -17.61 -8.68 42.09
N TYR A 180 -16.55 -8.50 42.89
CA TYR A 180 -15.96 -7.20 43.18
C TYR A 180 -14.57 -7.12 42.58
N GLU A 181 -14.33 -6.10 41.76
CA GLU A 181 -13.02 -5.74 41.28
C GLU A 181 -12.53 -4.49 42.01
N TYR A 182 -11.28 -4.49 42.46
CA TYR A 182 -10.70 -3.39 43.24
C TYR A 182 -9.57 -2.71 42.49
N PHE A 183 -9.44 -1.41 42.69
CA PHE A 183 -8.51 -0.54 41.98
C PHE A 183 -7.84 0.46 42.93
N THR A 184 -6.59 0.82 42.64
CA THR A 184 -5.76 1.73 43.45
C THR A 184 -5.99 3.21 43.19
N ALA A 185 -6.83 3.56 42.22
CA ALA A 185 -7.12 4.95 41.87
C ALA A 185 -8.57 5.15 41.41
N PRO A 186 -9.13 6.37 41.56
CA PRO A 186 -10.46 6.70 41.06
C PRO A 186 -10.47 6.71 39.53
N GLY A 187 -11.63 6.46 38.93
CA GLY A 187 -11.77 6.59 37.48
C GLY A 187 -12.93 5.81 36.89
N LEU A 188 -12.79 5.49 35.60
CA LEU A 188 -13.71 4.63 34.86
C LEU A 188 -13.09 3.24 34.72
N HIS A 189 -13.93 2.23 34.84
CA HIS A 189 -13.55 0.85 34.60
C HIS A 189 -12.97 0.68 33.18
N PRO A 190 -11.81 0.03 33.02
CA PRO A 190 -11.06 0.03 31.77
C PRO A 190 -11.79 -0.67 30.61
N VAL A 191 -12.58 -1.71 30.91
CA VAL A 191 -13.35 -2.47 29.90
C VAL A 191 -14.75 -1.88 29.64
N ASN A 192 -15.57 -1.66 30.67
CA ASN A 192 -16.98 -1.30 30.50
C ASN A 192 -17.27 0.22 30.59
N GLY A 193 -16.27 1.04 30.93
CA GLY A 193 -16.38 2.50 30.97
C GLY A 193 -17.23 3.08 32.10
N LYS A 194 -17.73 2.27 33.03
CA LYS A 194 -18.55 2.73 34.17
C LYS A 194 -17.69 3.29 35.29
N THR A 195 -18.22 4.25 36.04
CA THR A 195 -17.52 4.89 37.17
C THR A 195 -17.27 3.90 38.31
N LEU A 196 -16.04 3.91 38.83
CA LEU A 196 -15.68 3.17 40.04
C LEU A 196 -16.26 3.83 41.29
N LYS A 197 -16.68 3.01 42.26
CA LYS A 197 -17.20 3.47 43.54
C LYS A 197 -16.09 3.52 44.58
N VAL A 198 -16.11 4.53 45.43
CA VAL A 198 -15.18 4.60 46.57
C VAL A 198 -15.53 3.52 47.60
N VAL A 199 -14.53 2.85 48.17
CA VAL A 199 -14.77 1.87 49.24
C VAL A 199 -15.27 2.59 50.50
N SER A 200 -16.35 2.06 51.09
CA SER A 200 -16.87 2.52 52.39
C SER A 200 -16.24 1.73 53.53
N THR A 201 -16.26 2.30 54.74
CA THR A 201 -15.76 1.63 55.95
C THR A 201 -16.46 0.29 56.21
N GLU A 202 -17.77 0.23 55.99
CA GLU A 202 -18.55 -1.01 56.12
C GLU A 202 -18.12 -2.07 55.11
N HIS A 203 -17.90 -1.69 53.85
CA HIS A 203 -17.45 -2.63 52.82
C HIS A 203 -16.06 -3.18 53.13
N ALA A 204 -15.14 -2.32 53.56
CA ALA A 204 -13.80 -2.77 53.98
C ALA A 204 -13.88 -3.74 55.16
N ARG A 205 -14.75 -3.49 56.14
CA ARG A 205 -14.96 -4.39 57.29
C ARG A 205 -15.43 -5.78 56.84
N ILE A 206 -16.39 -5.83 55.91
CA ILE A 206 -16.88 -7.11 55.34
C ILE A 206 -15.74 -7.86 54.66
N VAL A 207 -14.90 -7.18 53.85
CA VAL A 207 -13.77 -7.82 53.19
C VAL A 207 -12.76 -8.38 54.19
N HIS A 208 -12.48 -7.65 55.28
CA HIS A 208 -11.60 -8.12 56.34
C HIS A 208 -12.13 -9.36 57.08
N ASP A 209 -13.44 -9.47 57.24
CA ASP A 209 -14.07 -10.60 57.94
C ASP A 209 -14.22 -11.85 57.02
N GLU A 210 -14.47 -11.65 55.72
CA GLU A 210 -14.87 -12.72 54.79
C GLU A 210 -13.76 -13.20 53.83
N VAL A 211 -12.78 -12.36 53.49
CA VAL A 211 -11.78 -12.65 52.44
C VAL A 211 -10.39 -12.80 53.04
N LYS A 212 -10.00 -14.03 53.37
CA LYS A 212 -8.66 -14.33 53.91
C LYS A 212 -7.63 -14.43 52.79
N CYS A 213 -6.42 -13.92 53.01
CA CYS A 213 -5.33 -14.17 52.07
C CYS A 213 -4.97 -15.68 52.06
N GLU A 214 -4.80 -16.27 50.87
CA GLU A 214 -4.27 -17.63 50.68
C GLU A 214 -2.75 -17.69 50.87
#